data_AF-A0A2U8VWA8-F1
#
_entry.id   AF-A0A2U8VWA8-F1
#
_cell.length_a   1.000
_cell.length_b   1.000
_cell.length_c   1.000
_cell.angle_alpha   90.00
_cell.angle_beta   90.00
_cell.angle_gamma   90.00
#
_symmetry.space_group_name_H-M   'P 1'
#
loop_
_entity.id
_entity.type
_entity.pdbx_description
1 polymer ?
#
loop_
_entity_poly.entity_id
_entity_poly.type
_entity_poly.pdbx_seq_one_letter_code
_entity_poly.pdbx_strand_id
1 'polypeptide(L)'
;MLHRLLAGAALALPLLVSAPALAREAPKEAAGAAKPAKEPSAGQSAARARQKQCGTEWRALTDAQKTAQGPKWPQYWSKCNKRLKGNDKA
;
A
#
# COMPACT_ATOMS: atom_id res chain seq x y z
N MET A 1 -25.45 11.08 15.07
CA MET A 1 -25.60 9.69 15.55
C MET A 1 -24.81 9.54 16.84
N LEU A 2 -25.35 10.12 17.90
CA LEU A 2 -24.97 9.93 19.29
C LEU A 2 -25.35 8.50 19.68
N HIS A 3 -24.45 7.74 20.29
CA HIS A 3 -24.63 6.57 21.17
C HIS A 3 -23.58 5.51 20.90
N ARG A 4 -22.49 5.54 21.68
CA ARG A 4 -21.88 4.35 22.31
C ARG A 4 -20.73 4.77 23.22
N LEU A 5 -21.09 5.56 24.22
CA LEU A 5 -20.35 5.62 25.48
C LEU A 5 -20.85 4.49 26.38
N LEU A 6 -19.89 3.92 27.12
CA LEU A 6 -20.01 3.25 28.43
C LEU A 6 -20.19 1.72 28.51
N ALA A 7 -19.41 1.20 29.47
CA ALA A 7 -19.63 0.04 30.34
C ALA A 7 -19.05 -1.31 29.88
N GLY A 8 -17.87 -1.62 30.42
CA GLY A 8 -17.29 -2.95 30.47
C GLY A 8 -16.13 -2.96 31.46
N ALA A 9 -16.44 -2.78 32.74
CA ALA A 9 -15.49 -2.82 33.83
C ALA A 9 -15.00 -4.25 34.11
N ALA A 10 -13.71 -4.34 34.42
CA ALA A 10 -13.08 -5.23 35.39
C ALA A 10 -13.37 -6.75 35.30
N LEU A 11 -12.38 -7.49 34.79
CA LEU A 11 -11.91 -8.73 35.42
C LEU A 11 -10.38 -8.74 35.38
N ALA A 12 -9.78 -8.42 36.53
CA ALA A 12 -8.40 -8.74 36.83
C ALA A 12 -8.40 -9.99 37.73
N LEU A 13 -7.74 -11.06 37.31
CA LEU A 13 -6.86 -11.83 38.20
C LEU A 13 -5.82 -12.62 37.35
N PRO A 14 -4.55 -12.67 37.79
CA PRO A 14 -3.40 -13.05 36.97
C PRO A 14 -2.91 -14.48 37.22
N LEU A 15 -1.86 -14.85 36.46
CA LEU A 15 -0.96 -16.00 36.63
C LEU A 15 -1.53 -17.38 36.33
N LEU A 16 -1.18 -17.91 35.15
CA LEU A 16 -0.48 -19.20 35.06
C LEU A 16 0.21 -19.35 33.71
N VAL A 17 1.46 -19.74 33.83
CA VAL A 17 2.44 -20.13 32.83
C VAL A 17 1.83 -20.78 31.58
N SER A 18 2.19 -20.27 30.41
CA SER A 18 2.19 -21.05 29.16
C SER A 18 3.07 -20.33 28.16
N ALA A 19 4.37 -20.50 28.33
CA ALA A 19 5.22 -20.62 27.16
C ALA A 19 4.96 -22.02 26.58
N PRO A 20 4.37 -22.11 25.39
CA PRO A 20 4.90 -23.00 24.39
C PRO A 20 5.58 -22.14 23.35
N ALA A 21 6.86 -22.43 23.18
CA ALA A 21 7.56 -22.51 21.92
C ALA A 21 7.18 -21.47 20.85
N LEU A 22 8.22 -20.82 20.34
CA LEU A 22 8.38 -20.49 18.94
C LEU A 22 8.19 -21.72 18.03
N ALA A 23 7.05 -22.40 18.09
CA ALA A 23 6.48 -23.13 16.99
C ALA A 23 5.77 -22.09 16.14
N ARG A 24 6.58 -21.23 15.49
CA ARG A 24 6.23 -20.85 14.11
C ARG A 24 6.23 -22.19 13.40
N GLU A 25 5.07 -22.83 13.35
CA GLU A 25 4.75 -23.75 12.29
C GLU A 25 5.09 -22.97 11.03
N ALA A 26 6.26 -23.30 10.46
CA ALA A 26 6.64 -22.82 9.16
C ALA A 26 5.40 -23.01 8.29
N PRO A 27 4.91 -21.99 7.57
CA PRO A 27 3.96 -22.22 6.51
C PRO A 27 4.59 -23.31 5.66
N LYS A 28 4.04 -24.53 5.77
CA LYS A 28 4.36 -25.65 4.90
C LYS A 28 4.34 -25.06 3.52
N GLU A 29 5.49 -25.17 2.86
CA GLU A 29 5.65 -24.97 1.42
C GLU A 29 4.38 -25.44 0.71
N ALA A 30 3.51 -24.48 0.40
CA ALA A 30 2.82 -24.53 -0.86
C ALA A 30 3.89 -24.22 -1.89
N ALA A 31 4.71 -25.24 -2.21
CA ALA A 31 5.47 -25.33 -3.44
C ALA A 31 4.46 -25.47 -4.59
N GLY A 32 3.62 -24.44 -4.77
CA GLY A 32 3.05 -24.16 -6.07
C GLY A 32 4.23 -23.72 -6.92
N ALA A 33 4.60 -24.56 -7.88
CA ALA A 33 5.65 -24.30 -8.85
C ALA A 33 5.72 -22.81 -9.18
N ALA A 34 6.71 -22.12 -8.61
CA ALA A 34 6.95 -20.71 -8.86
C ALA A 34 7.32 -20.63 -10.34
N LYS A 35 6.34 -20.32 -11.19
CA LYS A 35 6.61 -19.94 -12.57
C LYS A 35 7.70 -18.87 -12.50
N PRO A 36 8.78 -18.97 -13.30
CA PRO A 36 9.84 -17.97 -13.27
C PRO A 36 9.17 -16.61 -13.41
N ALA A 37 9.38 -15.75 -12.41
CA ALA A 37 8.87 -14.40 -12.43
C ALA A 37 9.50 -13.73 -13.66
N LYS A 38 8.74 -13.67 -14.76
CA LYS A 38 9.20 -13.04 -15.99
C LYS A 38 9.62 -11.63 -15.65
N GLU A 39 10.83 -11.26 -16.06
CA GLU A 39 11.28 -9.89 -15.95
C GLU A 39 10.22 -8.96 -16.54
N PRO A 40 9.95 -7.82 -15.88
CA PRO A 40 8.99 -6.87 -16.38
C PRO A 40 9.45 -6.39 -17.76
N SER A 41 8.55 -6.45 -18.74
CA SER A 41 8.81 -5.87 -20.06
C SER A 41 9.15 -4.38 -19.93
N ALA A 42 9.84 -3.80 -20.91
CA ALA A 42 10.19 -2.38 -20.89
C ALA A 42 8.98 -1.46 -20.62
N GLY A 43 7.81 -1.79 -21.17
CA GLY A 43 6.57 -1.07 -20.91
C GLY A 43 6.07 -1.17 -19.46
N GLN A 44 6.20 -2.35 -18.83
CA GLN A 44 5.88 -2.55 -17.41
C GLN A 44 6.85 -1.77 -16.51
N SER A 45 8.14 -1.82 -16.81
CA SER A 45 9.18 -1.09 -16.08
C SER A 45 8.96 0.43 -16.15
N ALA A 46 8.66 0.95 -17.34
CA ALA A 46 8.32 2.36 -17.54
C ALA A 46 7.03 2.77 -16.79
N ALA A 47 5.99 1.92 -16.78
CA ALA A 47 4.78 2.19 -16.01
C ALA A 47 5.04 2.22 -14.50
N ARG A 48 5.90 1.34 -13.98
CA ARG A 48 6.30 1.33 -12.57
C ARG A 48 7.14 2.57 -12.22
N ALA A 49 8.08 2.97 -13.07
CA ALA A 49 8.88 4.17 -12.89
C ALA A 49 7.97 5.42 -12.78
N ARG A 50 7.01 5.56 -13.69
CA ARG A 50 6.01 6.64 -13.66
C ARG A 50 5.20 6.61 -12.36
N GLN A 51 4.70 5.45 -11.93
CA GLN A 51 3.94 5.34 -10.66
C GLN A 51 4.77 5.78 -9.46
N LYS A 52 6.05 5.40 -9.40
CA LYS A 52 6.94 5.82 -8.32
C LYS A 52 7.14 7.32 -8.33
N GLN A 53 7.44 7.91 -9.49
CA GLN A 53 7.63 9.35 -9.63
C GLN A 53 6.36 10.12 -9.23
N CYS A 54 5.23 9.83 -9.89
CA CYS A 54 3.96 10.49 -9.60
C CYS A 54 3.52 10.29 -8.13
N GLY A 55 3.82 9.12 -7.54
CA GLY A 55 3.48 8.82 -6.16
C GLY A 55 4.30 9.63 -5.16
N THR A 56 5.58 9.85 -5.46
CA THR A 56 6.44 10.73 -4.65
C THR A 56 6.00 12.18 -4.77
N GLU A 57 5.71 12.67 -5.98
CA GLU A 57 5.20 14.03 -6.19
C GLU A 57 3.89 14.25 -5.41
N TRP A 58 2.90 13.34 -5.55
CA TRP A 58 1.61 13.48 -4.87
C TRP A 58 1.71 13.44 -3.34
N ARG A 59 2.61 12.60 -2.80
CA ARG A 59 2.86 12.56 -1.35
C ARG A 59 3.54 13.82 -0.84
N ALA A 60 4.34 14.49 -1.66
CA ALA A 60 4.98 15.76 -1.32
C ALA A 60 4.02 16.96 -1.42
N LEU A 61 2.88 16.82 -2.11
CA LEU A 61 1.89 17.89 -2.20
C LEU A 61 1.21 18.15 -0.85
N THR A 62 0.93 19.42 -0.57
CA THR A 62 0.04 19.82 0.53
C THR A 62 -1.41 19.45 0.23
N ASP A 63 -2.29 19.46 1.24
CA ASP A 63 -3.71 19.11 1.01
C ASP A 63 -4.43 20.12 0.11
N ALA A 64 -4.05 21.41 0.17
CA ALA A 64 -4.52 22.42 -0.77
C ALA A 64 -4.08 22.09 -2.21
N GLN A 65 -2.83 21.68 -2.40
CA GLN A 65 -2.31 21.30 -3.72
C GLN A 65 -2.94 20.01 -4.24
N LYS A 66 -3.15 19.00 -3.37
CA LYS A 66 -3.88 17.77 -3.72
C LYS A 66 -5.30 18.11 -4.16
N THR A 67 -5.99 19.00 -3.46
CA THR A 67 -7.34 19.44 -3.82
C THR A 67 -7.39 20.07 -5.22
N ALA A 68 -6.38 20.87 -5.59
CA ALA A 68 -6.29 21.49 -6.91
C ALA A 68 -5.85 20.52 -8.04
N GLN A 69 -4.93 19.60 -7.75
CA GLN A 69 -4.31 18.74 -8.76
C GLN A 69 -5.04 17.39 -8.95
N GLY A 70 -5.89 17.02 -8.01
CA GLY A 70 -6.56 15.73 -7.95
C GLY A 70 -6.64 15.25 -6.50
N PRO A 71 -7.77 15.49 -5.80
CA PRO A 71 -7.90 15.19 -4.37
C PRO A 71 -7.77 13.70 -4.08
N LYS A 72 -8.00 12.87 -5.09
CA LYS A 72 -7.85 11.41 -5.04
C LYS A 72 -6.67 10.99 -5.91
N TRP A 73 -5.90 10.04 -5.39
CA TRP A 73 -4.73 9.47 -6.07
C TRP A 73 -4.98 9.05 -7.53
N PRO A 74 -6.09 8.33 -7.89
CA PRO A 74 -6.34 7.95 -9.29
C PRO A 74 -6.48 9.14 -10.24
N GLN A 75 -7.03 10.26 -9.76
CA GLN A 75 -7.19 11.49 -10.55
C GLN A 75 -5.83 12.09 -10.87
N TYR A 76 -4.98 12.24 -9.85
CA TYR A 76 -3.64 12.77 -9.99
C TYR A 76 -2.75 11.88 -10.86
N TRP A 77 -2.78 10.56 -10.62
CA TRP A 77 -2.06 9.57 -11.40
C TRP A 77 -2.36 9.67 -12.89
N SER A 78 -3.63 9.76 -13.26
CA SER A 78 -4.04 9.83 -14.66
C SER A 78 -3.49 11.09 -15.36
N LYS A 79 -3.51 12.24 -14.67
CA LYS A 79 -2.92 13.50 -15.15
C LYS A 79 -1.39 13.40 -15.26
N CYS A 80 -0.72 12.94 -14.21
CA CYS A 80 0.73 12.83 -14.16
C CYS A 80 1.26 11.85 -15.23
N ASN A 81 0.61 10.68 -15.39
CA ASN A 81 0.96 9.71 -16.41
C ASN A 81 0.76 10.29 -17.83
N LYS A 82 -0.29 11.08 -18.07
CA LYS A 82 -0.49 11.77 -19.36
C LYS A 82 0.62 12.79 -19.63
N ARG A 83 1.04 13.58 -18.62
CA ARG A 83 2.17 14.51 -18.71
C ARG A 83 3.47 13.79 -19.06
N LEU A 84 3.79 12.70 -18.36
CA LEU A 84 5.02 11.93 -18.59
C LEU A 84 5.03 11.26 -19.97
N LYS A 85 3.95 10.58 -20.37
CA LYS A 85 3.84 9.98 -21.70
C LYS A 85 3.79 10.98 -22.86
N GLY A 86 3.50 12.25 -22.59
CA GLY A 86 3.56 13.36 -23.54
C GLY A 86 4.97 13.91 -23.67
N ASN A 87 5.67 14.07 -22.54
CA ASN A 87 7.07 14.51 -22.50
C ASN A 87 8.06 13.45 -22.99
N ASP A 88 7.76 12.15 -22.82
CA ASP A 88 8.57 11.03 -23.33
C ASP A 88 8.60 10.95 -24.88
N LYS A 89 7.85 11.80 -25.60
CA LYS A 89 7.79 11.81 -27.08
C LYS A 89 8.45 13.03 -27.74
N ALA A 90 9.14 13.87 -26.97
CA ALA A 90 9.94 14.98 -27.47
C ALA A 90 11.44 14.62 -27.41
#